data_AF-A0A961BMS1-F1
#
_entry.id   AF-A0A961BMS1-F1
#
_cell.length_a   1.000
_cell.length_b   1.000
_cell.length_c   1.000
_cell.angle_alpha   90.00
_cell.angle_beta   90.00
_cell.angle_gamma   90.00
#
_symmetry.space_group_name_H-M   'P 1'
#
loop_
_entity.id
_entity.type
_entity.pdbx_description
1 polymer ?
#
loop_
_entity_poly.entity_id
_entity_poly.type
_entity_poly.pdbx_seq_one_letter_code
_entity_poly.pdbx_strand_id
1 'polypeptide(L)'
;SAPDIFRSQVPLIKEVLEAMAIPQVSVAGFEADDVIATLAERGRALGYDVVVVTGDRDAFQLSSSDLTILYTRRGISDTVHATPAWIEERYGIDPSRYVEYAALRGDTSDNLPGVPGVGEKTAAKLINEYATLEDLFAALGEMTPKLRENLAASQDQVLLNRKLMTMVRDVAMEEIDPEDLVLTPFDRDIVRSLFDDLAFRSLWQRLEEMGGVSEAERAVVDVDVVTSTDGPVALGTGDEIVAIDPVWDEGDLQGFVIADDPCVYVPLAVASGILAVLSERPRLALHDAKPFLVALLQADLPLPGLAFDTMLAAYIINPAQRAPSLEDLAYRELGITVDEVEGGERGGAQSAFEFEATAIDLETPARRALAVARLVAPLTEQMDARGGLDLYRDIEIPLVAILASMEDTGIGLDVTFLTELGEDLTSRIDILQNDIHTLAGNPFNVNSTLQLRSVLFDQLGLPVLKNTPKGVPSTDASVLEKLADQHDIVAKLLAFRELDKLRSTYVVALVALADDDGRIRGRFNQMGAATGRLSMERPNLQNIPARSEEGMAIRRAFVA
;
A
#
# COMPACT_ATOMS: atom_id res chain seq x y z
N SER A 1 8.93 -24.14 18.91
CA SER A 1 9.60 -23.49 17.77
C SER A 1 8.64 -22.48 17.18
N ALA A 2 9.12 -21.27 16.88
CA ALA A 2 8.29 -20.27 16.19
C ALA A 2 7.83 -20.81 14.81
N PRO A 3 6.64 -20.46 14.32
CA PRO A 3 6.18 -20.82 12.97
C PRO A 3 7.15 -20.30 11.91
N ASP A 4 7.39 -21.06 10.84
CA ASP A 4 8.37 -20.69 9.80
C ASP A 4 8.05 -19.35 9.13
N ILE A 5 6.76 -19.01 8.99
CA ILE A 5 6.30 -17.73 8.43
C ILE A 5 6.71 -16.53 9.30
N PHE A 6 6.81 -16.71 10.62
CA PHE A 6 7.21 -15.63 11.53
C PHE A 6 8.70 -15.28 11.36
N ARG A 7 9.55 -16.28 11.10
CA ARG A 7 11.00 -16.05 10.95
C ARG A 7 11.32 -15.15 9.76
N SER A 8 10.58 -15.26 8.66
CA SER A 8 10.75 -14.37 7.50
C SER A 8 10.26 -12.94 7.74
N GLN A 9 9.47 -12.69 8.79
CA GLN A 9 8.93 -11.36 9.09
C GLN A 9 9.85 -10.53 9.99
N VAL A 10 10.70 -11.17 10.81
CA VAL A 10 11.58 -10.45 11.75
C VAL A 10 12.53 -9.46 11.04
N PRO A 11 13.16 -9.79 9.89
CA PRO A 11 13.99 -8.82 9.18
C PRO A 11 13.23 -7.57 8.74
N LEU A 12 11.98 -7.71 8.27
CA LEU A 12 11.15 -6.57 7.86
C LEU A 12 10.80 -5.66 9.03
N ILE A 13 10.61 -6.22 10.23
CA ILE A 13 10.38 -5.42 11.45
C ILE A 13 11.63 -4.56 11.73
N LYS A 14 12.83 -5.14 11.61
CA LYS A 14 14.08 -4.40 11.82
C LYS A 14 14.28 -3.28 10.80
N GLU A 15 13.96 -3.57 9.53
CA GLU A 15 14.01 -2.59 8.44
C GLU A 15 13.08 -1.41 8.69
N VAL A 16 11.85 -1.68 9.17
CA VAL A 16 10.90 -0.62 9.55
C VAL A 16 11.43 0.20 10.73
N LEU A 17 11.94 -0.44 11.78
CA LEU A 17 12.51 0.28 12.93
C LEU A 17 13.70 1.14 12.53
N GLU A 18 14.57 0.63 11.66
CA GLU A 18 15.73 1.36 11.13
C GLU A 18 15.32 2.56 10.27
N ALA A 19 14.38 2.37 9.33
CA ALA A 19 13.86 3.45 8.50
C ALA A 19 13.19 4.55 9.34
N MET A 20 12.51 4.16 10.43
CA MET A 20 11.90 5.09 11.40
C MET A 20 12.91 5.70 12.38
N ALA A 21 14.21 5.46 12.20
CA ALA A 21 15.28 5.95 13.06
C ALA A 21 15.10 5.58 14.56
N ILE A 22 14.55 4.38 14.82
CA ILE A 22 14.38 3.82 16.16
C ILE A 22 15.61 2.98 16.51
N PRO A 23 16.38 3.34 17.55
CA PRO A 23 17.54 2.58 17.99
C PRO A 23 17.18 1.13 18.34
N GLN A 24 17.97 0.19 17.83
CA GLN A 24 17.79 -1.24 18.07
C GLN A 24 18.97 -1.78 18.87
N VAL A 25 18.67 -2.42 20.00
CA VAL A 25 19.70 -2.95 20.91
C VAL A 25 19.53 -4.47 21.04
N SER A 26 20.63 -5.21 20.85
CA SER A 26 20.67 -6.65 21.05
C SER A 26 22.02 -7.09 21.60
N VAL A 27 22.03 -7.93 22.63
CA VAL A 27 23.25 -8.45 23.27
C VAL A 27 23.26 -9.96 23.16
N ALA A 28 24.33 -10.51 22.59
CA ALA A 28 24.45 -11.96 22.43
C ALA A 28 24.49 -12.68 23.79
N GLY A 29 23.67 -13.72 23.94
CA GLY A 29 23.62 -14.55 25.15
C GLY A 29 22.66 -14.06 26.24
N PHE A 30 21.96 -12.94 26.02
CA PHE A 30 20.94 -12.41 26.92
C PHE A 30 19.60 -12.28 26.19
N GLU A 31 18.51 -12.35 26.95
CA GLU A 31 17.16 -12.14 26.41
C GLU A 31 16.86 -10.64 26.30
N ALA A 32 15.83 -10.29 25.51
CA ALA A 32 15.42 -8.90 25.37
C ALA A 32 15.00 -8.29 26.72
N ASP A 33 14.41 -9.11 27.60
CA ASP A 33 13.96 -8.67 28.92
C ASP A 33 15.11 -8.28 29.85
N ASP A 34 16.24 -9.01 29.80
CA ASP A 34 17.46 -8.65 30.54
C ASP A 34 18.05 -7.32 30.06
N VAL A 35 18.05 -7.13 28.74
CA VAL A 35 18.51 -5.88 28.11
C VAL A 35 17.61 -4.72 28.51
N ILE A 36 16.30 -4.90 28.46
CA ILE A 36 15.31 -3.90 28.88
C ILE A 36 15.48 -3.57 30.37
N ALA A 37 15.62 -4.58 31.23
CA ALA A 37 15.80 -4.39 32.67
C ALA A 37 17.08 -3.60 32.98
N THR A 38 18.17 -3.91 32.28
CA THR A 38 19.45 -3.20 32.42
C THR A 38 19.35 -1.75 31.94
N LEU A 39 18.76 -1.49 30.77
CA LEU A 39 18.57 -0.14 30.25
C LEU A 39 17.63 0.69 31.13
N ALA A 40 16.58 0.07 31.67
CA ALA A 40 15.66 0.72 32.57
C ALA A 40 16.35 1.17 33.87
N GLU A 41 17.20 0.33 34.46
CA GLU A 41 17.95 0.71 35.67
C GLU A 41 18.97 1.81 35.38
N ARG A 42 19.68 1.75 34.25
CA ARG A 42 20.59 2.83 33.83
C ARG A 42 19.84 4.14 33.58
N GLY A 43 18.69 4.09 32.91
CA GLY A 43 17.89 5.27 32.64
C GLY A 43 17.36 5.94 33.91
N ARG A 44 16.93 5.15 34.90
CA ARG A 44 16.56 5.64 36.23
C ARG A 44 17.73 6.29 36.96
N ALA A 45 18.92 5.70 36.88
CA ALA A 45 20.13 6.28 37.48
C ALA A 45 20.50 7.63 36.86
N LEU A 46 20.14 7.86 35.60
CA LEU A 46 20.28 9.15 34.90
C LEU A 46 19.12 10.12 35.20
N GLY A 47 18.08 9.68 35.91
CA GLY A 47 16.93 10.51 36.31
C GLY A 47 15.81 10.58 35.27
N TYR A 48 15.75 9.65 34.31
CA TYR A 48 14.64 9.56 33.37
C TYR A 48 13.39 8.95 33.99
N ASP A 49 12.22 9.41 33.53
CA ASP A 49 10.93 8.72 33.76
C ASP A 49 10.83 7.53 32.80
N VAL A 50 11.11 6.32 33.29
CA VAL A 50 11.20 5.13 32.45
C VAL A 50 9.84 4.46 32.27
N VAL A 51 9.48 4.20 31.01
CA VAL A 51 8.29 3.41 30.65
C VAL A 51 8.71 2.17 29.85
N VAL A 52 8.45 0.99 30.40
CA VAL A 52 8.69 -0.28 29.72
C VAL A 52 7.39 -0.75 29.07
N VAL A 53 7.39 -0.97 27.75
CA VAL A 53 6.22 -1.45 27.01
C VAL A 53 6.42 -2.92 26.67
N THR A 54 5.60 -3.81 27.24
CA THR A 54 5.73 -5.26 27.00
C THR A 54 4.41 -6.01 27.21
N GLY A 55 4.30 -7.17 26.58
CA GLY A 55 3.25 -8.16 26.83
C GLY A 55 3.63 -9.22 27.84
N ASP A 56 4.89 -9.20 28.32
CA ASP A 56 5.39 -10.10 29.34
C ASP A 56 5.07 -9.59 30.75
N ARG A 57 4.70 -10.49 31.64
CA ARG A 57 4.39 -10.16 33.04
C ARG A 57 5.62 -10.16 33.92
N ASP A 58 6.70 -10.81 33.50
CA ASP A 58 7.92 -10.87 34.30
C ASP A 58 8.49 -9.47 34.53
N ALA A 59 8.22 -8.53 33.61
CA ALA A 59 8.59 -7.11 33.75
C ALA A 59 7.91 -6.40 34.95
N PHE A 60 6.87 -6.98 35.56
CA PHE A 60 6.27 -6.43 36.77
C PHE A 60 7.27 -6.35 37.92
N GLN A 61 8.33 -7.18 37.92
CA GLN A 61 9.43 -7.10 38.89
C GLN A 61 10.23 -5.78 38.84
N LEU A 62 10.07 -4.99 37.78
CA LEU A 62 10.71 -3.70 37.58
C LEU A 62 9.83 -2.53 38.03
N SER A 63 8.53 -2.74 38.24
CA SER A 63 7.57 -1.66 38.53
C SER A 63 7.89 -0.97 39.87
N SER A 64 8.07 0.34 39.83
CA SER A 64 8.40 1.18 40.99
C SER A 64 7.73 2.56 40.88
N SER A 65 8.05 3.51 41.77
CA SER A 65 7.50 4.87 41.73
C SER A 65 7.97 5.69 40.51
N ASP A 66 9.11 5.32 39.95
CA ASP A 66 9.89 6.00 38.90
C ASP A 66 10.06 5.13 37.63
N LEU A 67 9.47 3.94 37.61
CA LEU A 67 9.42 3.05 36.45
C LEU A 67 8.02 2.46 36.31
N THR A 68 7.36 2.78 35.20
CA THR A 68 6.02 2.25 34.89
C THR A 68 6.08 1.18 33.81
N ILE A 69 5.33 0.09 34.00
CA ILE A 69 5.13 -0.92 32.94
C ILE A 69 3.83 -0.62 32.20
N LEU A 70 3.92 -0.39 30.89
CA LEU A 70 2.75 -0.36 30.00
C LEU A 70 2.51 -1.78 29.46
N TYR A 71 1.60 -2.49 30.12
CA TYR A 71 1.35 -3.90 29.88
C TYR A 71 0.27 -4.12 28.81
N THR A 72 0.59 -4.87 27.75
CA THR A 72 -0.35 -5.20 26.67
C THR A 72 -1.09 -6.52 26.97
N ARG A 73 -2.31 -6.46 27.53
CA ARG A 73 -3.07 -7.67 27.95
C ARG A 73 -3.50 -8.53 26.77
N ARG A 74 -3.93 -7.89 25.67
CA ARG A 74 -4.43 -8.56 24.47
C ARG A 74 -4.13 -7.72 23.23
N GLY A 75 -2.92 -7.90 22.70
CA GLY A 75 -2.41 -7.06 21.63
C GLY A 75 -2.31 -5.59 22.05
N ILE A 76 -2.09 -4.71 21.09
CA ILE A 76 -1.84 -3.28 21.33
C ILE A 76 -3.09 -2.46 21.67
N SER A 77 -4.30 -3.02 21.54
CA SER A 77 -5.57 -2.32 21.78
C SER A 77 -6.03 -2.32 23.23
N ASP A 78 -5.43 -3.16 24.08
CA ASP A 78 -5.79 -3.30 25.49
C ASP A 78 -4.53 -3.18 26.37
N THR A 79 -4.18 -1.92 26.69
CA THR A 79 -3.01 -1.57 27.50
C THR A 79 -3.41 -1.06 28.88
N VAL A 80 -2.60 -1.40 29.88
CA VAL A 80 -2.76 -0.94 31.26
C VAL A 80 -1.43 -0.46 31.82
N HIS A 81 -1.48 0.58 32.65
CA HIS A 81 -0.32 1.02 33.42
C HIS A 81 -0.22 0.14 34.67
N ALA A 82 0.68 -0.84 34.64
CA ALA A 82 0.94 -1.72 35.78
C ALA A 82 1.90 -1.05 36.77
N THR A 83 1.36 -0.03 37.45
CA THR A 83 2.02 0.64 38.59
C THR A 83 2.02 -0.27 39.82
N PRO A 84 2.82 0.02 40.87
CA PRO A 84 2.82 -0.77 42.10
C PRO A 84 1.42 -0.94 42.71
N ALA A 85 0.64 0.14 42.76
CA ALA A 85 -0.73 0.11 43.28
C ALA A 85 -1.65 -0.81 42.45
N TRP A 86 -1.51 -0.79 41.12
CA TRP A 86 -2.30 -1.66 40.24
C TRP A 86 -1.92 -3.14 40.40
N ILE A 87 -0.62 -3.42 40.54
CA ILE A 87 -0.12 -4.79 40.76
C ILE A 87 -0.63 -5.31 42.11
N GLU A 88 -0.57 -4.50 43.16
CA GLU A 88 -1.08 -4.87 44.48
C GLU A 88 -2.59 -5.10 44.45
N GLU A 89 -3.36 -4.24 43.78
CA GLU A 89 -4.81 -4.44 43.63
C GLU A 89 -5.15 -5.74 42.87
N ARG A 90 -4.41 -6.03 41.79
CA ARG A 90 -4.71 -7.15 40.89
C ARG A 90 -4.22 -8.50 41.41
N TYR A 91 -3.03 -8.52 42.01
CA TYR A 91 -2.33 -9.75 42.40
C TYR A 91 -2.17 -9.89 43.91
N GLY A 92 -2.42 -8.83 44.68
CA GLY A 92 -2.34 -8.84 46.14
C GLY A 92 -0.91 -8.90 46.67
N ILE A 93 0.10 -8.50 45.87
CA ILE A 93 1.51 -8.55 46.23
C ILE A 93 2.21 -7.27 45.79
N ASP A 94 3.32 -6.95 46.46
CA ASP A 94 4.24 -5.91 46.03
C ASP A 94 5.00 -6.35 44.75
N PRO A 95 5.30 -5.44 43.79
CA PRO A 95 6.04 -5.78 42.58
C PRO A 95 7.40 -6.44 42.84
N SER A 96 8.11 -6.07 43.91
CA SER A 96 9.39 -6.70 44.30
C SER A 96 9.26 -8.19 44.63
N ARG A 97 8.03 -8.66 44.86
CA ARG A 97 7.67 -10.02 45.21
C ARG A 97 7.05 -10.82 44.06
N TYR A 98 7.02 -10.22 42.87
CA TYR A 98 6.35 -10.81 41.71
C TYR A 98 6.99 -12.13 41.29
N VAL A 99 8.32 -12.21 41.33
CA VAL A 99 9.07 -13.40 40.91
C VAL A 99 8.77 -14.59 41.81
N GLU A 100 8.75 -14.42 43.14
CA GLU A 100 8.42 -15.53 44.05
C GLU A 100 6.96 -15.98 43.87
N TYR A 101 6.06 -15.04 43.63
CA TYR A 101 4.67 -15.33 43.31
C TYR A 101 4.52 -16.13 42.01
N ALA A 102 5.19 -15.68 40.94
CA ALA A 102 5.16 -16.34 39.64
C ALA A 102 5.80 -17.74 39.71
N ALA A 103 6.89 -17.89 40.45
CA ALA A 103 7.57 -19.17 40.65
C ALA A 103 6.67 -20.24 41.30
N LEU A 104 5.83 -19.84 42.27
CA LEU A 104 4.86 -20.73 42.92
C LEU A 104 3.67 -21.06 42.01
N ARG A 105 3.13 -20.06 41.31
CA ARG A 105 1.97 -20.22 40.40
C ARG A 105 2.34 -21.00 39.14
N GLY A 106 3.59 -20.87 38.68
CA GLY A 106 4.05 -21.27 37.36
C GLY A 106 3.61 -20.30 36.26
N ASP A 107 4.20 -20.47 35.08
CA ASP A 107 3.74 -19.83 33.85
C ASP A 107 3.57 -20.82 32.69
N THR A 108 2.37 -20.84 32.13
CA THR A 108 2.02 -21.71 31.01
C THR A 108 2.52 -21.17 29.68
N SER A 109 2.77 -19.85 29.54
CA SER A 109 3.38 -19.29 28.31
C SER A 109 4.77 -19.85 28.09
N ASP A 110 5.56 -19.90 29.16
CA ASP A 110 6.98 -20.29 29.15
C ASP A 110 7.18 -21.76 29.53
N ASN A 111 6.07 -22.49 29.62
CA ASN A 111 6.06 -23.91 29.97
C ASN A 111 6.77 -24.20 31.31
N LEU A 112 6.65 -23.28 32.26
CA LEU A 112 7.17 -23.35 33.63
C LEU A 112 6.07 -23.86 34.57
N PRO A 113 6.08 -25.14 34.96
CA PRO A 113 5.05 -25.68 35.84
C PRO A 113 5.14 -25.05 37.23
N GLY A 114 3.97 -24.71 37.79
CA GLY A 114 3.82 -24.25 39.16
C GLY A 114 3.54 -25.39 40.14
N VAL A 115 3.34 -25.03 41.40
CA VAL A 115 3.00 -25.99 42.45
C VAL A 115 1.54 -26.45 42.26
N PRO A 116 1.28 -27.77 42.16
CA PRO A 116 -0.08 -28.27 41.98
C PRO A 116 -1.04 -27.75 43.07
N GLY A 117 -2.17 -27.18 42.66
CA GLY A 117 -3.17 -26.63 43.58
C GLY A 117 -2.84 -25.26 44.18
N VAL A 118 -1.74 -24.62 43.77
CA VAL A 118 -1.41 -23.24 44.11
C VAL A 118 -1.74 -22.34 42.92
N GLY A 119 -2.91 -21.69 42.97
CA GLY A 119 -3.30 -20.65 42.00
C GLY A 119 -2.98 -19.24 42.51
N GLU A 120 -3.38 -18.20 41.75
CA GLU A 120 -3.09 -16.78 42.04
C GLU A 120 -3.33 -16.41 43.53
N LYS A 121 -4.52 -16.71 44.07
CA LYS A 121 -4.87 -16.34 45.45
C LYS A 121 -4.03 -17.05 46.51
N THR A 122 -3.69 -18.31 46.27
CA THR A 122 -2.91 -19.10 47.23
C THR A 122 -1.44 -18.66 47.19
N ALA A 123 -0.88 -18.43 46.00
CA ALA A 123 0.47 -17.89 45.84
C ALA A 123 0.61 -16.53 46.55
N ALA A 124 -0.31 -15.60 46.28
CA ALA A 124 -0.29 -14.27 46.92
C ALA A 124 -0.35 -14.36 48.46
N LYS A 125 -1.24 -15.22 48.99
CA LYS A 125 -1.32 -15.46 50.44
C LYS A 125 0.01 -15.95 51.01
N LEU A 126 0.64 -16.95 50.38
CA LEU A 126 1.89 -17.53 50.86
C LEU A 126 3.04 -16.50 50.81
N ILE A 127 3.15 -15.73 49.73
CA ILE A 127 4.22 -14.74 49.58
C ILE A 127 4.10 -13.56 50.56
N ASN A 128 2.88 -13.21 50.98
CA ASN A 128 2.64 -12.19 52.00
C ASN A 128 2.81 -12.71 53.43
N GLU A 129 2.59 -14.01 53.65
CA GLU A 129 2.73 -14.65 54.97
C GLU A 129 4.20 -14.93 55.32
N TYR A 130 5.02 -15.27 54.33
CA TYR A 130 6.42 -15.64 54.51
C TYR A 130 7.38 -14.65 53.86
N ALA A 131 8.43 -14.25 54.59
CA ALA A 131 9.39 -13.26 54.11
C ALA A 131 10.23 -13.77 52.93
N THR A 132 10.49 -15.07 52.82
CA THR A 132 11.21 -15.67 51.67
C THR A 132 10.59 -17.01 51.27
N LEU A 133 10.93 -17.53 50.08
CA LEU A 133 10.57 -18.89 49.68
C LEU A 133 11.23 -19.92 50.61
N GLU A 134 12.44 -19.64 51.07
CA GLU A 134 13.16 -20.47 52.04
C GLU A 134 12.38 -20.57 53.36
N ASP A 135 11.85 -19.45 53.87
CA ASP A 135 11.00 -19.44 55.07
C ASP A 135 9.70 -20.24 54.84
N LEU A 136 9.09 -20.10 53.65
CA LEU A 136 7.91 -20.87 53.26
C LEU A 136 8.18 -22.38 53.28
N PHE A 137 9.32 -22.82 52.72
CA PHE A 137 9.69 -24.25 52.71
C PHE A 137 10.14 -24.76 54.09
N ALA A 138 10.67 -23.89 54.95
CA ALA A 138 10.94 -24.25 56.35
C ALA A 138 9.64 -24.47 57.16
N ALA A 139 8.55 -23.78 56.80
CA ALA A 139 7.27 -23.81 57.49
C ALA A 139 6.26 -24.87 56.96
N LEU A 140 6.69 -25.81 56.10
CA LEU A 140 5.82 -26.83 55.51
C LEU A 140 4.98 -27.63 56.54
N GLY A 141 5.51 -27.80 57.75
CA GLY A 141 4.85 -28.50 58.86
C GLY A 141 3.55 -27.85 59.34
N GLU A 142 3.32 -26.57 59.06
CA GLU A 142 2.14 -25.81 59.47
C GLU A 142 1.02 -25.84 58.43
N MET A 143 1.31 -26.36 57.24
CA MET A 143 0.38 -26.36 56.10
C MET A 143 -0.55 -27.57 56.09
N THR A 144 -1.69 -27.43 55.40
CA THR A 144 -2.62 -28.54 55.16
C THR A 144 -1.92 -29.71 54.46
N PRO A 145 -2.32 -30.98 54.71
CA PRO A 145 -1.58 -32.15 54.23
C PRO A 145 -1.31 -32.15 52.71
N LYS A 146 -2.31 -31.80 51.91
CA LYS A 146 -2.20 -31.76 50.44
C LYS A 146 -1.29 -30.64 49.94
N LEU A 147 -1.38 -29.45 50.54
CA LEU A 147 -0.54 -28.31 50.17
C LEU A 147 0.92 -28.57 50.54
N ARG A 148 1.16 -29.16 51.72
CA ARG A 148 2.48 -29.58 52.18
C ARG A 148 3.14 -30.56 51.21
N GLU A 149 2.41 -31.61 50.83
CA GLU A 149 2.89 -32.62 49.88
C GLU A 149 3.27 -32.00 48.53
N ASN A 150 2.40 -31.16 47.98
CA ASN A 150 2.63 -30.51 46.69
C ASN A 150 3.82 -29.53 46.73
N LEU A 151 3.94 -28.72 47.78
CA LEU A 151 5.07 -27.79 47.93
C LEU A 151 6.38 -28.53 48.12
N ALA A 152 6.41 -29.56 49.00
CA ALA A 152 7.61 -30.38 49.20
C ALA A 152 8.07 -31.06 47.90
N ALA A 153 7.12 -31.59 47.11
CA ALA A 153 7.43 -32.25 45.83
C ALA A 153 7.88 -31.26 44.73
N SER A 154 7.54 -29.97 44.86
CA SER A 154 7.80 -28.94 43.84
C SER A 154 8.93 -27.99 44.23
N GLN A 155 9.60 -28.18 45.37
CA GLN A 155 10.56 -27.23 45.92
C GLN A 155 11.69 -26.88 44.93
N ASP A 156 12.37 -27.88 44.39
CA ASP A 156 13.47 -27.66 43.44
C ASP A 156 12.99 -26.95 42.16
N GLN A 157 11.78 -27.29 41.69
CA GLN A 157 11.17 -26.65 40.54
C GLN A 157 10.85 -25.17 40.79
N VAL A 158 10.30 -24.83 41.96
CA VAL A 158 10.00 -23.44 42.34
C VAL A 158 11.28 -22.62 42.44
N LEU A 159 12.35 -23.18 43.03
CA LEU A 159 13.64 -22.49 43.13
C LEU A 159 14.29 -22.30 41.75
N LEU A 160 14.14 -23.26 40.85
CA LEU A 160 14.56 -23.14 39.45
C LEU A 160 13.73 -22.07 38.72
N ASN A 161 12.40 -22.07 38.86
CA ASN A 161 11.53 -21.06 38.27
C ASN A 161 11.92 -19.66 38.74
N ARG A 162 12.16 -19.47 40.05
CA ARG A 162 12.65 -18.17 40.57
C ARG A 162 13.92 -17.73 39.84
N LYS A 163 14.87 -18.63 39.61
CA LYS A 163 16.11 -18.29 38.91
C LYS A 163 15.88 -17.92 37.45
N LEU A 164 14.99 -18.64 36.75
CA LEU A 164 14.70 -18.41 35.33
C LEU A 164 13.91 -17.13 35.09
N MET A 165 12.97 -16.80 35.99
CA MET A 165 12.11 -15.61 35.90
C MET A 165 12.77 -14.32 36.44
N THR A 166 13.93 -14.42 37.10
CA THR A 166 14.66 -13.25 37.58
C THR A 166 15.43 -12.62 36.43
N MET A 167 15.06 -11.41 36.04
CA MET A 167 15.77 -10.67 34.98
C MET A 167 17.15 -10.22 35.45
N VAL A 168 18.14 -10.34 34.57
CA VAL A 168 19.47 -9.76 34.74
C VAL A 168 19.39 -8.25 34.53
N ARG A 169 19.91 -7.45 35.47
CA ARG A 169 19.80 -5.98 35.45
C ARG A 169 21.15 -5.27 35.22
N ASP A 170 22.20 -6.05 35.04
CA ASP A 170 23.59 -5.60 34.92
C ASP A 170 24.28 -6.24 33.72
N VAL A 171 23.55 -6.41 32.61
CA VAL A 171 24.12 -6.91 31.36
C VAL A 171 25.28 -5.99 30.93
N ALA A 172 26.41 -6.61 30.58
CA ALA A 172 27.59 -5.89 30.12
C ALA A 172 27.34 -5.29 28.73
N MET A 173 27.09 -3.99 28.70
CA MET A 173 26.75 -3.20 27.50
C MET A 173 27.60 -1.92 27.50
N GLU A 174 28.91 -2.09 27.42
CA GLU A 174 29.88 -0.98 27.54
C GLU A 174 29.86 -0.05 26.32
N GLU A 175 29.39 -0.54 25.18
CA GLU A 175 29.32 0.22 23.91
C GLU A 175 27.96 0.94 23.71
N ILE A 176 27.05 0.85 24.68
CA ILE A 176 25.69 1.40 24.55
C ILE A 176 25.42 2.36 25.72
N ASP A 177 25.42 3.65 25.41
CA ASP A 177 24.99 4.70 26.32
C ASP A 177 23.49 4.96 26.13
N PRO A 178 22.66 4.92 27.19
CA PRO A 178 21.26 5.35 27.11
C PRO A 178 21.08 6.76 26.52
N GLU A 179 22.06 7.66 26.69
CA GLU A 179 22.02 9.00 26.10
C GLU A 179 22.12 8.99 24.56
N ASP A 180 22.63 7.91 23.95
CA ASP A 180 22.68 7.73 22.49
C ASP A 180 21.38 7.15 21.92
N LEU A 181 20.46 6.68 22.78
CA LEU A 181 19.19 6.05 22.38
C LEU A 181 18.06 7.08 22.17
N VAL A 182 18.41 8.24 21.62
CA VAL A 182 17.46 9.33 21.35
C VAL A 182 16.75 9.09 20.03
N LEU A 183 15.42 9.24 20.03
CA LEU A 183 14.63 9.23 18.81
C LEU A 183 15.02 10.43 17.95
N THR A 184 15.47 10.17 16.72
CA THR A 184 15.77 11.22 15.74
C THR A 184 14.67 11.29 14.69
N PRO A 185 14.48 12.43 14.01
CA PRO A 185 13.55 12.51 12.88
C PRO A 185 13.90 11.49 11.81
N PHE A 186 12.89 10.80 11.29
CA PHE A 186 13.08 9.88 10.17
C PHE A 186 12.90 10.60 8.83
N ASP A 187 13.51 10.04 7.79
CA ASP A 187 13.30 10.48 6.43
C ASP A 187 11.89 10.08 5.96
N ARG A 188 11.07 11.09 5.66
CA ARG A 188 9.68 10.92 5.24
C ARG A 188 9.54 9.90 4.13
N ASP A 189 10.35 10.06 3.11
CA ASP A 189 10.12 9.45 1.81
C ASP A 189 10.73 8.02 1.80
N ILE A 190 11.83 7.78 2.55
CA ILE A 190 12.31 6.41 2.85
C ILE A 190 11.24 5.60 3.58
N VAL A 191 10.67 6.15 4.67
CA VAL A 191 9.63 5.45 5.43
C VAL A 191 8.36 5.28 4.59
N ARG A 192 7.99 6.29 3.80
CA ARG A 192 6.86 6.23 2.88
C ARG A 192 7.03 5.10 1.86
N SER A 193 8.20 5.01 1.23
CA SER A 193 8.51 3.96 0.25
C SER A 193 8.42 2.58 0.90
N LEU A 194 9.07 2.38 2.05
CA LEU A 194 9.02 1.11 2.77
C LEU A 194 7.59 0.74 3.20
N PHE A 195 6.80 1.72 3.64
CA PHE A 195 5.41 1.49 3.99
C PHE A 195 4.57 1.15 2.75
N ASP A 196 4.86 1.72 1.59
CA ASP A 196 4.22 1.34 0.35
C ASP A 196 4.65 -0.06 -0.11
N ASP A 197 5.92 -0.46 0.07
CA ASP A 197 6.44 -1.82 -0.12
C ASP A 197 5.72 -2.86 0.73
N LEU A 198 5.41 -2.51 1.96
CA LEU A 198 4.65 -3.33 2.90
C LEU A 198 3.12 -3.15 2.76
N ALA A 199 2.65 -2.30 1.85
CA ALA A 199 1.25 -1.90 1.68
C ALA A 199 0.57 -1.32 2.96
N PHE A 200 1.35 -0.70 3.84
CA PHE A 200 0.97 -0.09 5.13
C PHE A 200 0.35 1.31 5.01
N ARG A 201 -0.54 1.51 4.04
CA ARG A 201 -1.14 2.83 3.72
C ARG A 201 -1.83 3.52 4.91
N SER A 202 -2.57 2.77 5.73
CA SER A 202 -3.28 3.32 6.88
C SER A 202 -2.34 3.64 8.06
N LEU A 203 -1.24 2.89 8.20
CA LEU A 203 -0.23 3.17 9.21
C LEU A 203 0.57 4.41 8.85
N TRP A 204 0.87 4.61 7.55
CA TRP A 204 1.49 5.83 7.06
C TRP A 204 0.65 7.07 7.40
N GLN A 205 -0.65 7.06 7.09
CA GLN A 205 -1.53 8.20 7.40
C GLN A 205 -1.52 8.55 8.90
N ARG A 206 -1.56 7.52 9.76
CA ARG A 206 -1.49 7.72 11.21
C ARG A 206 -0.13 8.24 11.66
N LEU A 207 0.96 7.83 11.00
CA LEU A 207 2.29 8.31 11.28
C LEU A 207 2.45 9.79 10.89
N GLU A 208 1.92 10.21 9.73
CA GLU A 208 1.90 11.62 9.32
C GLU A 208 1.13 12.50 10.31
N GLU A 209 -0.01 12.02 10.83
CA GLU A 209 -0.78 12.73 11.86
C GLU A 209 -0.01 12.91 13.17
N MET A 210 0.90 11.99 13.50
CA MET A 210 1.70 12.03 14.73
C MET A 210 2.93 12.94 14.65
N GLY A 211 3.43 13.26 13.45
CA GLY A 211 4.65 14.04 13.23
C GLY A 211 5.96 13.25 13.44
N GLY A 212 7.10 13.95 13.54
CA GLY A 212 8.44 13.33 13.65
C GLY A 212 9.19 13.19 12.32
N VAL A 213 8.73 13.89 11.30
CA VAL A 213 9.22 13.83 9.93
C VAL A 213 10.28 14.90 9.68
N SER A 214 11.42 14.51 9.11
CA SER A 214 12.32 15.45 8.43
C SER A 214 12.07 15.35 6.94
N GLU A 215 11.85 16.48 6.27
CA GLU A 215 12.03 16.55 4.82
C GLU A 215 13.54 16.45 4.58
N ALA A 216 14.00 15.39 3.93
CA ALA A 216 15.38 15.32 3.48
C ALA A 216 15.63 16.41 2.44
N GLU A 217 16.79 17.07 2.48
CA GLU A 217 17.20 18.00 1.43
C GLU A 217 17.26 17.23 0.10
N ARG A 218 16.35 17.56 -0.81
CA ARG A 218 16.27 16.91 -2.12
C ARG A 218 17.33 17.49 -3.04
N ALA A 219 18.22 16.63 -3.55
CA ALA A 219 19.16 17.04 -4.57
C ALA A 219 18.41 17.29 -5.89
N VAL A 220 18.38 18.56 -6.32
CA VAL A 220 17.87 18.94 -7.64
C VAL A 220 18.98 18.73 -8.66
N VAL A 221 18.67 18.09 -9.77
CA VAL A 221 19.62 17.98 -10.89
C VAL A 221 19.62 19.29 -11.66
N ASP A 222 20.79 19.92 -11.74
CA ASP A 222 21.02 21.08 -12.61
C ASP A 222 20.99 20.64 -14.07
N VAL A 223 20.30 21.39 -14.92
CA VAL A 223 20.07 21.01 -16.32
C VAL A 223 20.19 22.23 -17.23
N ASP A 224 20.96 22.04 -18.31
CA ASP A 224 20.98 22.95 -19.44
C ASP A 224 20.23 22.30 -20.61
N VAL A 225 19.38 23.06 -21.30
CA VAL A 225 18.60 22.56 -22.44
C VAL A 225 18.87 23.39 -23.69
N VAL A 226 19.24 22.71 -24.78
CA VAL A 226 19.41 23.30 -26.10
C VAL A 226 18.31 22.83 -27.06
N THR A 227 17.75 23.74 -27.85
CA THR A 227 16.73 23.40 -28.85
C THR A 227 17.37 23.02 -30.16
N SER A 228 17.00 21.85 -30.71
CA SER A 228 17.44 21.41 -32.02
C SER A 228 16.77 22.22 -33.14
N THR A 229 17.57 22.84 -34.01
CA THR A 229 17.09 23.67 -35.14
C THR A 229 17.30 23.04 -36.52
N ASP A 230 18.23 22.08 -36.67
CA ASP A 230 18.62 21.52 -37.96
C ASP A 230 18.97 20.01 -37.86
N GLY A 231 18.15 19.16 -38.49
CA GLY A 231 18.51 17.77 -38.80
C GLY A 231 18.81 16.86 -37.59
N PRO A 232 19.27 15.62 -37.82
CA PRO A 232 19.40 14.64 -36.74
C PRO A 232 20.44 15.10 -35.71
N VAL A 233 20.01 15.21 -34.45
CA VAL A 233 20.90 15.22 -33.28
C VAL A 233 21.86 14.04 -33.45
N ALA A 234 23.14 14.23 -33.14
CA ALA A 234 24.17 13.20 -33.25
C ALA A 234 23.93 12.09 -32.21
N LEU A 235 22.90 11.28 -32.44
CA LEU A 235 22.67 10.07 -31.66
C LEU A 235 23.80 9.10 -32.01
N GLY A 236 24.60 8.72 -31.01
CA GLY A 236 25.72 7.80 -31.20
C GLY A 236 25.35 6.58 -32.03
N THR A 237 26.29 6.05 -32.83
CA THR A 237 26.06 4.87 -33.68
C THR A 237 26.16 3.54 -32.92
N GLY A 238 26.29 3.59 -31.59
CA GLY A 238 26.40 2.44 -30.70
C GLY A 238 25.05 1.91 -30.23
N ASP A 239 25.09 0.85 -29.41
CA ASP A 239 23.93 0.23 -28.77
C ASP A 239 23.55 0.93 -27.44
N GLU A 240 23.96 2.18 -27.27
CA GLU A 240 23.66 2.96 -26.07
C GLU A 240 22.18 3.33 -26.00
N ILE A 241 21.61 3.24 -24.80
CA ILE A 241 20.23 3.63 -24.54
C ILE A 241 20.12 5.15 -24.61
N VAL A 242 19.11 5.61 -25.35
CA VAL A 242 18.73 7.02 -25.48
C VAL A 242 17.50 7.24 -24.61
N ALA A 243 17.64 7.95 -23.50
CA ALA A 243 16.51 8.30 -22.65
C ALA A 243 15.87 9.60 -23.10
N ILE A 244 14.54 9.65 -23.11
CA ILE A 244 13.78 10.86 -23.44
C ILE A 244 12.62 11.09 -22.46
N ASP A 245 12.12 12.31 -22.40
CA ASP A 245 10.83 12.65 -21.78
C ASP A 245 9.99 13.51 -22.76
N PRO A 246 8.70 13.18 -22.97
CA PRO A 246 7.84 13.90 -23.91
C PRO A 246 7.37 15.24 -23.34
N VAL A 247 7.28 16.25 -24.20
CA VAL A 247 6.80 17.59 -23.87
C VAL A 247 5.38 17.75 -24.39
N TRP A 248 4.43 17.98 -23.49
CA TRP A 248 3.01 18.10 -23.78
C TRP A 248 2.51 19.52 -23.51
N ASP A 249 1.58 20.00 -24.32
CA ASP A 249 0.82 21.23 -24.08
C ASP A 249 -0.67 20.95 -24.31
N GLU A 250 -1.51 21.22 -23.31
CA GLU A 250 -2.95 20.91 -23.29
C GLU A 250 -3.34 19.47 -23.74
N GLY A 251 -2.40 18.52 -23.68
CA GLY A 251 -2.59 17.12 -24.10
C GLY A 251 -2.04 16.79 -25.49
N ASP A 252 -1.57 17.78 -26.24
CA ASP A 252 -0.93 17.62 -27.55
C ASP A 252 0.60 17.52 -27.40
N LEU A 253 1.21 16.58 -28.14
CA LEU A 253 2.66 16.38 -28.14
C LEU A 253 3.36 17.53 -28.88
N GLN A 254 4.17 18.32 -28.18
CA GLN A 254 4.93 19.43 -28.76
C GLN A 254 6.34 19.02 -29.23
N GLY A 255 6.89 17.99 -28.59
CA GLY A 255 8.24 17.49 -28.85
C GLY A 255 8.70 16.54 -27.76
N PHE A 256 10.00 16.32 -27.64
CA PHE A 256 10.60 15.54 -26.56
C PHE A 256 12.00 16.05 -26.24
N VAL A 257 12.43 15.88 -24.99
CA VAL A 257 13.80 16.18 -24.56
C VAL A 257 14.60 14.89 -24.49
N ILE A 258 15.81 14.91 -25.06
CA ILE A 258 16.79 13.83 -25.01
C ILE A 258 17.76 14.10 -23.86
N ALA A 259 18.00 13.08 -23.04
CA ALA A 259 19.04 13.09 -22.02
C ALA A 259 20.42 13.08 -22.66
N ASP A 260 21.13 14.21 -22.56
CA ASP A 260 22.49 14.42 -23.05
C ASP A 260 23.16 15.53 -22.20
N ASP A 261 24.42 15.87 -22.48
CA ASP A 261 25.14 16.96 -21.81
C ASP A 261 25.63 18.00 -22.84
N PRO A 262 24.87 19.10 -23.08
CA PRO A 262 23.58 19.47 -22.46
C PRO A 262 22.39 18.68 -23.03
N CYS A 263 21.25 18.68 -22.32
CA CYS A 263 20.02 18.05 -22.79
C CYS A 263 19.51 18.71 -24.08
N VAL A 264 18.89 17.92 -24.96
CA VAL A 264 18.46 18.41 -26.29
C VAL A 264 16.95 18.33 -26.45
N TYR A 265 16.29 19.48 -26.56
CA TYR A 265 14.88 19.55 -26.93
C TYR A 265 14.69 19.40 -28.45
N VAL A 266 13.84 18.47 -28.86
CA VAL A 266 13.48 18.19 -30.25
C VAL A 266 12.01 18.55 -30.46
N PRO A 267 11.71 19.67 -31.15
CA PRO A 267 10.35 20.00 -31.55
C PRO A 267 9.76 18.93 -32.48
N LEU A 268 8.46 18.65 -32.35
CA LEU A 268 7.77 17.63 -33.16
C LEU A 268 7.93 17.89 -34.67
N ALA A 269 7.93 19.17 -35.08
CA ALA A 269 8.10 19.60 -36.47
C ALA A 269 9.40 19.12 -37.13
N VAL A 270 10.45 18.83 -36.35
CA VAL A 270 11.75 18.34 -36.85
C VAL A 270 12.07 16.92 -36.37
N ALA A 271 11.17 16.27 -35.64
CA ALA A 271 11.40 14.99 -34.99
C ALA A 271 11.53 13.80 -35.96
N SER A 272 10.91 13.86 -37.15
CA SER A 272 10.80 12.73 -38.08
C SER A 272 12.16 12.07 -38.40
N GLY A 273 13.20 12.86 -38.67
CA GLY A 273 14.53 12.33 -38.98
C GLY A 273 15.18 11.61 -37.78
N ILE A 274 14.99 12.15 -36.57
CA ILE A 274 15.54 11.58 -35.33
C ILE A 274 14.81 10.28 -34.97
N LEU A 275 13.48 10.28 -35.07
CA LEU A 275 12.64 9.11 -34.84
C LEU A 275 12.95 8.00 -35.86
N ALA A 276 13.21 8.34 -37.12
CA ALA A 276 13.63 7.38 -38.12
C ALA A 276 14.91 6.66 -37.70
N VAL A 277 15.93 7.39 -37.22
CA VAL A 277 17.17 6.78 -36.71
C VAL A 277 16.90 5.92 -35.46
N LEU A 278 16.04 6.39 -34.55
CA LEU A 278 15.65 5.63 -33.35
C LEU A 278 14.81 4.39 -33.67
N SER A 279 14.22 4.27 -34.86
CA SER A 279 13.45 3.09 -35.27
C SER A 279 14.31 1.94 -35.82
N GLU A 280 15.58 2.20 -36.18
CA GLU A 280 16.48 1.17 -36.72
C GLU A 280 16.81 0.08 -35.70
N ARG A 281 16.80 0.39 -34.40
CA ARG A 281 17.10 -0.54 -33.30
C ARG A 281 16.34 -0.17 -32.02
N PRO A 282 15.99 -1.14 -31.16
CA PRO A 282 15.42 -0.85 -29.85
C PRO A 282 16.48 -0.26 -28.92
N ARG A 283 16.44 1.06 -28.72
CA ARG A 283 17.37 1.78 -27.83
C ARG A 283 16.73 2.92 -27.05
N LEU A 284 15.44 3.18 -27.23
CA LEU A 284 14.75 4.27 -26.56
C LEU A 284 14.34 3.88 -25.14
N ALA A 285 14.54 4.77 -24.18
CA ALA A 285 14.07 4.64 -22.80
C ALA A 285 13.15 5.79 -22.39
N LEU A 286 12.02 5.48 -21.76
CA LEU A 286 11.08 6.47 -21.21
C LEU A 286 10.48 5.99 -19.88
N HIS A 287 9.69 6.86 -19.26
CA HIS A 287 8.68 6.49 -18.27
C HIS A 287 7.29 6.54 -18.92
N ASP A 288 6.53 5.44 -18.88
CA ASP A 288 5.20 5.32 -19.54
C ASP A 288 5.26 5.66 -21.04
N ALA A 289 5.87 4.78 -21.83
CA ALA A 289 6.19 5.05 -23.24
C ALA A 289 4.95 5.07 -24.15
N LYS A 290 3.85 4.39 -23.80
CA LYS A 290 2.73 4.15 -24.71
C LYS A 290 2.01 5.42 -25.15
N PRO A 291 1.66 6.39 -24.27
CA PRO A 291 1.04 7.66 -24.71
C PRO A 291 1.88 8.40 -25.75
N PHE A 292 3.20 8.41 -25.59
CA PHE A 292 4.12 8.99 -26.57
C PHE A 292 4.03 8.27 -27.92
N LEU A 293 4.07 6.93 -27.94
CA LEU A 293 3.94 6.15 -29.19
C LEU A 293 2.59 6.36 -29.89
N VAL A 294 1.49 6.48 -29.14
CA VAL A 294 0.16 6.78 -29.70
C VAL A 294 0.15 8.17 -30.35
N ALA A 295 0.71 9.19 -29.70
CA ALA A 295 0.78 10.53 -30.27
C ALA A 295 1.64 10.59 -31.55
N LEU A 296 2.72 9.79 -31.63
CA LEU A 296 3.51 9.66 -32.85
C LEU A 296 2.72 9.04 -34.01
N LEU A 297 1.92 8.00 -33.73
CA LEU A 297 1.06 7.37 -34.74
C LEU A 297 0.02 8.35 -35.27
N GLN A 298 -0.64 9.10 -34.39
CA GLN A 298 -1.63 10.12 -34.74
C GLN A 298 -1.03 11.26 -35.58
N ALA A 299 0.26 11.53 -35.41
CA ALA A 299 1.02 12.50 -36.20
C ALA A 299 1.65 11.91 -37.48
N ASP A 300 1.34 10.66 -37.84
CA ASP A 300 1.95 9.93 -38.97
C ASP A 300 3.50 9.87 -38.91
N LEU A 301 4.06 9.83 -37.70
CA LEU A 301 5.51 9.79 -37.47
C LEU A 301 6.04 8.36 -37.26
N PRO A 302 7.33 8.09 -37.57
CA PRO A 302 7.93 6.79 -37.34
C PRO A 302 7.93 6.39 -35.86
N LEU A 303 7.54 5.15 -35.56
CA LEU A 303 7.66 4.59 -34.23
C LEU A 303 9.12 4.23 -33.91
N PRO A 304 9.72 4.78 -32.84
CA PRO A 304 11.06 4.40 -32.43
C PRO A 304 11.09 3.01 -31.80
N GLY A 305 12.27 2.39 -31.78
CA GLY A 305 12.49 1.12 -31.10
C GLY A 305 12.61 1.33 -29.59
N LEU A 306 11.60 0.90 -28.83
CA LEU A 306 11.61 0.93 -27.37
C LEU A 306 12.52 -0.16 -26.80
N ALA A 307 13.48 0.23 -25.96
CA ALA A 307 14.33 -0.67 -25.19
C ALA A 307 13.92 -0.75 -23.72
N PHE A 308 13.42 0.35 -23.16
CA PHE A 308 13.13 0.44 -21.74
C PHE A 308 11.93 1.35 -21.44
N ASP A 309 11.04 0.87 -20.59
CA ASP A 309 10.01 1.64 -19.90
C ASP A 309 10.20 1.45 -18.39
N THR A 310 10.52 2.54 -17.70
CA THR A 310 10.81 2.53 -16.25
C THR A 310 9.58 2.23 -15.40
N MET A 311 8.38 2.60 -15.86
CA MET A 311 7.13 2.33 -15.17
C MET A 311 6.80 0.83 -15.23
N LEU A 312 6.96 0.20 -16.40
CA LEU A 312 6.82 -1.24 -16.56
C LEU A 312 7.88 -2.02 -15.79
N ALA A 313 9.13 -1.53 -15.77
CA ALA A 313 10.20 -2.16 -15.00
C ALA A 313 9.88 -2.18 -13.51
N ALA A 314 9.42 -1.05 -12.96
CA ALA A 314 8.96 -0.95 -11.57
C ALA A 314 7.77 -1.88 -11.28
N TYR A 315 6.83 -2.03 -12.22
CA TYR A 315 5.71 -2.97 -12.10
C TYR A 315 6.16 -4.44 -12.08
N ILE A 316 7.11 -4.83 -12.94
CA ILE A 316 7.70 -6.19 -12.94
C ILE A 316 8.42 -6.47 -11.61
N ILE A 317 9.13 -5.47 -11.07
CA ILE A 317 9.80 -5.57 -9.77
C ILE A 317 8.81 -5.81 -8.64
N ASN A 318 7.67 -5.10 -8.63
CA ASN A 318 6.65 -5.21 -7.59
C ASN A 318 5.20 -5.12 -8.14
N PRO A 319 4.63 -6.23 -8.64
CA PRO A 319 3.31 -6.22 -9.30
C PRO A 319 2.13 -6.10 -8.31
N ALA A 320 2.39 -6.21 -7.00
CA ALA A 320 1.39 -6.00 -5.96
C ALA A 320 1.11 -4.51 -5.70
N GLN A 321 2.03 -3.64 -6.13
CA GLN A 321 1.89 -2.20 -6.03
C GLN A 321 1.26 -1.61 -7.29
N ARG A 322 0.73 -0.39 -7.12
CA ARG A 322 0.46 0.47 -8.27
C ARG A 322 1.81 0.93 -8.83
N ALA A 323 1.96 0.92 -10.14
CA ALA A 323 3.16 1.44 -10.77
C ALA A 323 3.43 2.89 -10.31
N PRO A 324 4.66 3.19 -9.83
CA PRO A 324 5.02 4.49 -9.29
C PRO A 324 5.12 5.54 -10.39
N SER A 325 5.01 6.81 -10.01
CA SER A 325 5.35 7.90 -10.92
C SER A 325 6.88 8.02 -11.09
N LEU A 326 7.34 8.80 -12.07
CA LEU A 326 8.77 8.99 -12.29
C LEU A 326 9.43 9.73 -11.12
N GLU A 327 8.71 10.66 -10.50
CA GLU A 327 9.17 11.45 -9.35
C GLU A 327 9.47 10.53 -8.16
N ASP A 328 8.50 9.66 -7.83
CA ASP A 328 8.64 8.66 -6.76
C ASP A 328 9.80 7.72 -7.05
N LEU A 329 9.93 7.27 -8.31
CA LEU A 329 10.96 6.32 -8.73
C LEU A 329 12.36 6.94 -8.73
N ALA A 330 12.50 8.17 -9.25
CA ALA A 330 13.76 8.91 -9.26
C ALA A 330 14.24 9.21 -7.84
N TYR A 331 13.33 9.58 -6.94
CA TYR A 331 13.66 9.80 -5.55
C TYR A 331 14.11 8.50 -4.87
N ARG A 332 13.30 7.42 -4.97
CA ARG A 332 13.57 6.15 -4.29
C ARG A 332 14.90 5.52 -4.72
N GLU A 333 15.20 5.54 -6.01
CA GLU A 333 16.35 4.82 -6.58
C GLU A 333 17.61 5.67 -6.68
N LEU A 334 17.47 7.00 -6.79
CA LEU A 334 18.60 7.92 -7.07
C LEU A 334 18.74 9.03 -6.02
N GLY A 335 17.78 9.25 -5.14
CA GLY A 335 17.79 10.34 -4.16
C GLY A 335 17.66 11.74 -4.77
N ILE A 336 17.13 11.85 -6.00
CA ILE A 336 16.97 13.12 -6.72
C ILE A 336 15.50 13.51 -6.87
N THR A 337 15.25 14.80 -7.04
CA THR A 337 13.94 15.31 -7.48
C THR A 337 13.99 15.80 -8.92
N VAL A 338 12.90 15.60 -9.66
CA VAL A 338 12.77 15.98 -11.08
C VAL A 338 11.84 17.17 -11.29
N ASP A 339 11.07 17.57 -10.28
CA ASP A 339 10.19 18.74 -10.30
C ASP A 339 10.92 20.00 -9.83
N GLU A 340 10.40 21.19 -10.18
CA GLU A 340 10.86 22.44 -9.58
C GLU A 340 10.61 22.46 -8.07
N VAL A 341 11.64 22.85 -7.31
CA VAL A 341 11.45 23.29 -5.93
C VAL A 341 11.02 24.76 -5.98
N GLU A 342 9.74 25.04 -5.75
CA GLU A 342 9.30 26.39 -5.36
C GLU A 342 9.93 26.73 -3.99
N GLY A 343 11.16 27.23 -3.97
CA GLY A 343 11.84 27.49 -2.70
C GLY A 343 13.33 27.73 -2.76
N GLY A 344 13.78 28.69 -3.57
CA GLY A 344 15.12 29.26 -3.46
C GLY A 344 15.03 30.77 -3.57
N GLU A 345 15.33 31.48 -2.49
CA GLU A 345 15.38 32.94 -2.45
C GLU A 345 16.15 33.49 -3.65
N ARG A 346 15.44 34.12 -4.60
CA ARG A 346 16.05 35.02 -5.57
C ARG A 346 16.61 36.21 -4.79
N GLY A 347 17.85 36.06 -4.34
CA GLY A 347 18.71 37.15 -3.90
C GLY A 347 18.67 38.24 -4.96
N GLY A 348 18.22 39.42 -4.55
CA GLY A 348 17.93 40.52 -5.46
C GLY A 348 19.16 40.95 -6.27
N ALA A 349 19.00 40.96 -7.59
CA ALA A 349 19.55 41.98 -8.45
C ALA A 349 18.67 42.09 -9.71
N GLN A 350 18.28 43.32 -10.00
CA GLN A 350 17.41 43.71 -11.09
C GLN A 350 18.01 43.31 -12.46
N SER A 351 17.19 42.66 -13.29
CA SER A 351 17.14 42.99 -14.72
C SER A 351 15.70 42.85 -15.20
N ALA A 352 15.00 43.98 -15.13
CA ALA A 352 13.81 44.20 -15.94
C ALA A 352 14.23 44.19 -17.41
N PHE A 353 13.59 43.35 -18.22
CA PHE A 353 13.32 43.44 -19.67
C PHE A 353 13.33 42.03 -20.27
N GLU A 354 12.15 41.45 -20.53
CA GLU A 354 11.82 40.81 -21.83
C GLU A 354 10.31 40.55 -21.94
N PHE A 355 9.81 40.73 -23.17
CA PHE A 355 8.41 40.71 -23.60
C PHE A 355 8.02 39.31 -24.11
N GLU A 356 6.76 38.93 -23.88
CA GLU A 356 5.90 38.01 -24.66
C GLU A 356 6.21 36.50 -24.79
N ALA A 357 5.10 35.74 -24.81
CA ALA A 357 4.90 34.29 -24.94
C ALA A 357 5.12 33.46 -23.65
N THR A 358 4.08 32.75 -23.23
CA THR A 358 4.14 31.60 -22.32
C THR A 358 5.14 30.59 -22.88
N ALA A 359 6.40 30.66 -22.43
CA ALA A 359 7.43 29.72 -22.83
C ALA A 359 7.10 28.33 -22.24
N ILE A 360 7.21 27.30 -23.06
CA ILE A 360 7.09 25.91 -22.64
C ILE A 360 8.25 25.61 -21.68
N ASP A 361 7.95 25.05 -20.49
CA ASP A 361 8.99 24.57 -19.57
C ASP A 361 9.71 23.36 -20.19
N LEU A 362 11.02 23.49 -20.36
CA LEU A 362 11.90 22.45 -20.88
C LEU A 362 12.82 21.86 -19.80
N GLU A 363 12.96 22.51 -18.64
CA GLU A 363 13.85 22.06 -17.58
C GLU A 363 13.29 20.80 -16.89
N THR A 364 11.99 20.79 -16.60
CA THR A 364 11.35 19.61 -15.97
C THR A 364 11.47 18.37 -16.87
N PRO A 365 11.08 18.38 -18.16
CA PRO A 365 11.32 17.26 -19.06
C PRO A 365 12.81 16.86 -19.18
N ALA A 366 13.74 17.83 -19.12
CA ALA A 366 15.17 17.53 -19.13
C ALA A 366 15.63 16.75 -17.88
N ARG A 367 15.21 17.18 -16.67
CA ARG A 367 15.49 16.45 -15.43
C ARG A 367 14.91 15.05 -15.46
N ARG A 368 13.68 14.92 -15.98
CA ARG A 368 12.98 13.64 -16.13
C ARG A 368 13.70 12.70 -17.11
N ALA A 369 14.13 13.19 -18.26
CA ALA A 369 14.90 12.41 -19.23
C ALA A 369 16.22 11.90 -18.63
N LEU A 370 16.96 12.75 -17.89
CA LEU A 370 18.18 12.35 -17.19
C LEU A 370 17.90 11.33 -16.07
N ALA A 371 16.80 11.48 -15.34
CA ALA A 371 16.39 10.51 -14.33
C ALA A 371 16.10 9.15 -14.97
N VAL A 372 15.35 9.11 -16.08
CA VAL A 372 15.12 7.88 -16.85
C VAL A 372 16.46 7.24 -17.25
N ALA A 373 17.41 8.01 -17.80
CA ALA A 373 18.74 7.51 -18.17
C ALA A 373 19.45 6.83 -16.99
N ARG A 374 19.42 7.46 -15.81
CA ARG A 374 20.07 6.98 -14.58
C ARG A 374 19.34 5.78 -13.95
N LEU A 375 18.02 5.66 -14.15
CA LEU A 375 17.19 4.58 -13.60
C LEU A 375 17.35 3.25 -14.34
N VAL A 376 17.76 3.25 -15.61
CA VAL A 376 17.85 2.03 -16.43
C VAL A 376 18.73 0.96 -15.77
N ALA A 377 19.93 1.32 -15.32
CA ALA A 377 20.87 0.37 -14.72
C ALA A 377 20.35 -0.26 -13.39
N PRO A 378 19.97 0.52 -12.36
CA PRO A 378 19.49 -0.05 -11.10
C PRO A 378 18.20 -0.87 -11.27
N LEU A 379 17.27 -0.44 -12.12
CA LEU A 379 16.04 -1.20 -12.37
C LEU A 379 16.31 -2.50 -13.13
N THR A 380 17.27 -2.52 -14.04
CA THR A 380 17.70 -3.75 -14.72
C THR A 380 18.27 -4.76 -13.73
N GLU A 381 19.17 -4.32 -12.84
CA GLU A 381 19.76 -5.18 -11.81
C GLU A 381 18.69 -5.75 -10.87
N GLN A 382 17.76 -4.90 -10.44
CA GLN A 382 16.64 -5.31 -9.58
C GLN A 382 15.67 -6.29 -10.23
N MET A 383 15.40 -6.15 -11.53
CA MET A 383 14.59 -7.10 -12.29
C MET A 383 15.32 -8.44 -12.45
N ASP A 384 16.63 -8.41 -12.76
CA ASP A 384 17.45 -9.60 -12.96
C ASP A 384 17.57 -10.42 -11.67
N ALA A 385 17.83 -9.74 -10.54
CA ALA A 385 17.89 -10.36 -9.21
C ALA A 385 16.59 -11.11 -8.83
N ARG A 386 15.45 -10.72 -9.42
CA ARG A 386 14.13 -11.33 -9.20
C ARG A 386 13.70 -12.27 -10.34
N GLY A 387 14.54 -12.44 -11.37
CA GLY A 387 14.25 -13.27 -12.55
C GLY A 387 13.18 -12.71 -13.49
N GLY A 388 12.89 -11.41 -13.42
CA GLY A 388 11.86 -10.73 -14.21
C GLY A 388 12.35 -10.15 -15.54
N LEU A 389 13.66 -10.14 -15.78
CA LEU A 389 14.27 -9.43 -16.92
C LEU A 389 13.85 -10.00 -18.29
N ASP A 390 13.80 -11.32 -18.44
CA ASP A 390 13.37 -11.95 -19.70
C ASP A 390 11.89 -11.68 -20.00
N LEU A 391 11.02 -11.72 -18.98
CA LEU A 391 9.60 -11.35 -19.12
C LEU A 391 9.45 -9.90 -19.58
N TYR A 392 10.20 -8.99 -18.98
CA TYR A 392 10.20 -7.58 -19.34
C TYR A 392 10.64 -7.36 -20.80
N ARG A 393 11.80 -7.92 -21.18
CA ARG A 393 12.41 -7.72 -22.50
C ARG A 393 11.63 -8.41 -23.62
N ASP A 394 11.21 -9.65 -23.39
CA ASP A 394 10.71 -10.51 -24.48
C ASP A 394 9.19 -10.45 -24.62
N ILE A 395 8.47 -9.94 -23.61
CA ILE A 395 7.00 -9.85 -23.61
C ILE A 395 6.52 -8.40 -23.40
N GLU A 396 6.87 -7.77 -22.28
CA GLU A 396 6.24 -6.48 -21.90
C GLU A 396 6.64 -5.32 -22.82
N ILE A 397 7.95 -5.19 -23.13
CA ILE A 397 8.46 -4.10 -23.98
C ILE A 397 7.94 -4.20 -25.43
N PRO A 398 8.01 -5.36 -26.12
CA PRO A 398 7.44 -5.48 -27.46
C PRO A 398 5.93 -5.22 -27.53
N LEU A 399 5.21 -5.53 -26.44
CA LEU A 399 3.77 -5.35 -26.37
C LEU A 399 3.35 -3.87 -26.34
N VAL A 400 4.19 -2.96 -25.85
CA VAL A 400 3.88 -1.51 -25.78
C VAL A 400 3.52 -0.94 -27.16
N ALA A 401 4.35 -1.20 -28.17
CA ALA A 401 4.13 -0.70 -29.53
C ALA A 401 2.89 -1.33 -30.18
N ILE A 402 2.64 -2.62 -29.94
CA ILE A 402 1.44 -3.32 -30.43
C ILE A 402 0.18 -2.70 -29.83
N LEU A 403 0.17 -2.45 -28.53
CA LEU A 403 -0.96 -1.81 -27.86
C LEU A 403 -1.15 -0.38 -28.35
N ALA A 404 -0.09 0.40 -28.52
CA ALA A 404 -0.18 1.74 -29.10
C ALA A 404 -0.84 1.72 -30.49
N SER A 405 -0.44 0.81 -31.38
CA SER A 405 -1.06 0.65 -32.69
C SER A 405 -2.53 0.22 -32.62
N MET A 406 -2.89 -0.64 -31.65
CA MET A 406 -4.29 -1.03 -31.44
C MET A 406 -5.14 0.14 -30.93
N GLU A 407 -4.61 0.99 -30.04
CA GLU A 407 -5.28 2.19 -29.52
C GLU A 407 -5.50 3.22 -30.62
N ASP A 408 -4.47 3.50 -31.43
CA ASP A 408 -4.56 4.43 -32.56
C ASP A 408 -5.54 3.95 -33.65
N THR A 409 -5.48 2.66 -34.00
CA THR A 409 -6.37 2.07 -35.00
C THR A 409 -7.83 2.08 -34.52
N GLY A 410 -8.07 1.76 -33.25
CA GLY A 410 -9.42 1.62 -32.70
C GLY A 410 -10.26 0.51 -33.35
N ILE A 411 -11.55 0.46 -32.99
CA ILE A 411 -12.54 -0.47 -33.54
C ILE A 411 -13.76 0.27 -34.08
N GLY A 412 -14.25 -0.12 -35.26
CA GLY A 412 -15.42 0.50 -35.88
C GLY A 412 -16.70 0.24 -35.10
N LEU A 413 -17.57 1.25 -35.06
CA LEU A 413 -18.85 1.21 -34.37
C LEU A 413 -20.00 1.57 -35.31
N ASP A 414 -20.99 0.70 -35.40
CA ASP A 414 -22.27 1.00 -36.06
C ASP A 414 -23.14 1.86 -35.11
N VAL A 415 -22.89 3.17 -35.15
CA VAL A 415 -23.57 4.17 -34.32
C VAL A 415 -25.08 4.17 -34.57
N THR A 416 -25.50 3.98 -35.82
CA THR A 416 -26.93 3.96 -36.18
C THR A 416 -27.62 2.76 -35.53
N PHE A 417 -27.06 1.56 -35.69
CA PHE A 417 -27.62 0.35 -35.07
C PHE A 417 -27.64 0.45 -33.53
N LEU A 418 -26.60 1.00 -32.90
CA LEU A 418 -26.62 1.20 -31.44
C LEU A 418 -27.66 2.20 -30.99
N THR A 419 -27.88 3.27 -31.76
CA THR A 419 -28.91 4.27 -31.44
C THR A 419 -30.30 3.62 -31.48
N GLU A 420 -30.60 2.84 -32.54
CA GLU A 420 -31.86 2.09 -32.65
C GLU A 420 -32.04 1.07 -31.51
N LEU A 421 -30.97 0.34 -31.16
CA LEU A 421 -30.98 -0.58 -30.02
C LEU A 421 -31.24 0.16 -28.70
N GLY A 422 -30.67 1.37 -28.54
CA GLY A 422 -30.90 2.22 -27.37
C GLY A 422 -32.35 2.67 -27.22
N GLU A 423 -33.03 2.96 -28.33
CA GLU A 423 -34.45 3.30 -28.36
C GLU A 423 -35.35 2.11 -27.99
N ASP A 424 -35.05 0.91 -28.51
CA ASP A 424 -35.75 -0.34 -28.14
C ASP A 424 -35.59 -0.65 -26.64
N LEU A 425 -34.35 -0.60 -26.15
CA LEU A 425 -34.06 -0.81 -24.73
C LEU A 425 -34.78 0.21 -23.86
N THR A 426 -34.81 1.49 -24.26
CA THR A 426 -35.55 2.53 -23.52
C THR A 426 -37.04 2.23 -23.44
N SER A 427 -37.64 1.81 -24.56
CA SER A 427 -39.06 1.44 -24.60
C SER A 427 -39.37 0.26 -23.65
N ARG A 428 -38.50 -0.75 -23.60
CA ARG A 428 -38.63 -1.90 -22.68
C ARG A 428 -38.43 -1.50 -21.21
N ILE A 429 -37.47 -0.62 -20.94
CA ILE A 429 -37.21 -0.07 -19.59
C ILE A 429 -38.44 0.69 -19.09
N ASP A 430 -39.07 1.51 -19.93
CA ASP A 430 -40.27 2.28 -19.55
C ASP A 430 -41.46 1.37 -19.22
N ILE A 431 -41.65 0.29 -19.97
CA ILE A 431 -42.66 -0.74 -19.67
C ILE A 431 -42.39 -1.37 -18.30
N LEU A 432 -41.16 -1.84 -18.06
CA LEU A 432 -40.78 -2.44 -16.78
C LEU A 432 -40.93 -1.46 -15.62
N GLN A 433 -40.58 -0.19 -15.82
CA GLN A 433 -40.72 0.85 -14.80
C GLN A 433 -42.20 1.06 -14.43
N ASN A 434 -43.09 1.14 -15.42
CA ASN A 434 -44.52 1.27 -15.18
C ASN A 434 -45.10 0.06 -14.44
N ASP A 435 -44.66 -1.16 -14.79
CA ASP A 435 -45.05 -2.38 -14.08
C ASP A 435 -44.56 -2.36 -12.62
N ILE A 436 -43.31 -1.95 -12.39
CA ILE A 436 -42.72 -1.81 -11.05
C ILE A 436 -43.51 -0.79 -10.21
N HIS A 437 -43.86 0.36 -10.79
CA HIS A 437 -44.68 1.37 -10.12
C HIS A 437 -46.08 0.86 -9.79
N THR A 438 -46.69 0.08 -10.69
CA THR A 438 -47.99 -0.54 -10.46
C THR A 438 -47.95 -1.54 -9.31
N LEU A 439 -46.91 -2.38 -9.25
CA LEU A 439 -46.71 -3.35 -8.18
C LEU A 439 -46.36 -2.71 -6.84
N ALA A 440 -45.65 -1.58 -6.86
CA ALA A 440 -45.31 -0.81 -5.66
C ALA A 440 -46.51 0.00 -5.12
N GLY A 441 -47.49 0.33 -5.97
CA GLY A 441 -48.66 1.13 -5.62
C GLY A 441 -48.43 2.65 -5.62
N ASN A 442 -47.20 3.12 -5.84
CA ASN A 442 -46.87 4.53 -6.00
C ASN A 442 -45.66 4.72 -6.93
N PRO A 443 -45.56 5.86 -7.63
CA PRO A 443 -44.37 6.19 -8.40
C PRO A 443 -43.18 6.47 -7.47
N PHE A 444 -42.00 6.03 -7.89
CA PHE A 444 -40.72 6.31 -7.23
C PHE A 444 -39.55 6.17 -8.21
N ASN A 445 -38.38 6.69 -7.86
CA ASN A 445 -37.18 6.52 -8.65
C ASN A 445 -36.59 5.11 -8.44
N VAL A 446 -36.74 4.24 -9.43
CA VAL A 446 -36.27 2.83 -9.40
C VAL A 446 -34.75 2.74 -9.29
N ASN A 447 -34.02 3.75 -9.78
CA ASN A 447 -32.56 3.86 -9.66
C ASN A 447 -32.09 4.35 -8.28
N SER A 448 -32.99 4.90 -7.45
CA SER A 448 -32.64 5.32 -6.10
C SER A 448 -32.66 4.13 -5.14
N THR A 449 -31.48 3.70 -4.71
CA THR A 449 -31.34 2.61 -3.73
C THR A 449 -32.08 2.88 -2.42
N LEU A 450 -32.21 4.15 -2.02
CA LEU A 450 -32.93 4.54 -0.81
C LEU A 450 -34.44 4.34 -0.97
N GLN A 451 -35.03 4.88 -2.04
CA GLN A 451 -36.46 4.74 -2.30
C GLN A 451 -36.83 3.27 -2.55
N LEU A 452 -36.01 2.56 -3.31
CA LEU A 452 -36.20 1.15 -3.57
C LEU A 452 -36.20 0.29 -2.30
N ARG A 453 -35.28 0.56 -1.35
CA ARG A 453 -35.28 -0.14 -0.05
C ARG A 453 -36.58 0.06 0.71
N SER A 454 -37.07 1.31 0.76
CA SER A 454 -38.31 1.59 1.48
C SER A 454 -39.51 0.89 0.86
N VAL A 455 -39.59 0.84 -0.47
CA VAL A 455 -40.64 0.09 -1.17
C VAL A 455 -40.52 -1.42 -0.90
N LEU A 456 -39.34 -2.02 -1.06
CA LEU A 456 -39.16 -3.47 -0.95
C LEU A 456 -39.32 -3.98 0.49
N PHE A 457 -38.71 -3.31 1.47
CA PHE A 457 -38.61 -3.82 2.84
C PHE A 457 -39.63 -3.19 3.79
N ASP A 458 -39.94 -1.89 3.65
CA ASP A 458 -40.87 -1.23 4.57
C ASP A 458 -42.33 -1.38 4.10
N GLN A 459 -42.60 -1.16 2.81
CA GLN A 459 -43.97 -1.18 2.27
C GLN A 459 -44.43 -2.60 1.89
N LEU A 460 -43.63 -3.32 1.11
CA LEU A 460 -43.95 -4.68 0.67
C LEU A 460 -43.56 -5.76 1.69
N GLY A 461 -42.77 -5.41 2.71
CA GLY A 461 -42.45 -6.31 3.82
C GLY A 461 -41.55 -7.50 3.45
N LEU A 462 -40.73 -7.38 2.41
CA LEU A 462 -39.80 -8.46 2.02
C LEU A 462 -38.74 -8.72 3.10
N PRO A 463 -38.25 -9.96 3.25
CA PRO A 463 -37.27 -10.29 4.27
C PRO A 463 -35.88 -9.72 3.93
N VAL A 464 -35.18 -9.19 4.95
CA VAL A 464 -33.80 -8.70 4.81
C VAL A 464 -32.83 -9.87 4.95
N LEU A 465 -32.19 -10.25 3.84
CA LEU A 465 -31.24 -11.38 3.80
C LEU A 465 -29.79 -10.99 4.10
N LYS A 466 -29.40 -9.74 3.82
CA LYS A 466 -28.03 -9.24 3.98
C LYS A 466 -28.04 -7.73 4.18
N ASN A 467 -27.19 -7.24 5.07
CA ASN A 467 -26.92 -5.81 5.23
C ASN A 467 -25.59 -5.41 4.57
N THR A 468 -25.51 -4.17 4.10
CA THR A 468 -24.25 -3.54 3.68
C THR A 468 -23.36 -3.26 4.89
N PRO A 469 -22.05 -2.95 4.72
CA PRO A 469 -21.15 -2.61 5.83
C PRO A 469 -21.65 -1.45 6.72
N LYS A 470 -22.51 -0.57 6.17
CA LYS A 470 -23.14 0.54 6.90
C LYS A 470 -24.43 0.13 7.64
N GLY A 471 -24.73 -1.17 7.75
CA GLY A 471 -25.87 -1.69 8.51
C GLY A 471 -27.24 -1.60 7.84
N VAL A 472 -27.32 -1.12 6.59
CA VAL A 472 -28.59 -0.98 5.86
C VAL A 472 -28.87 -2.16 4.93
N PRO A 473 -30.14 -2.54 4.67
CA PRO A 473 -30.50 -3.67 3.81
C PRO A 473 -29.88 -3.59 2.40
N SER A 474 -29.25 -4.67 1.94
CA SER A 474 -28.67 -4.74 0.59
C SER A 474 -29.77 -4.99 -0.45
N THR A 475 -29.68 -4.28 -1.58
CA THR A 475 -30.50 -4.51 -2.77
C THR A 475 -29.62 -4.97 -3.94
N ASP A 476 -28.48 -5.61 -3.68
CA ASP A 476 -27.59 -6.08 -4.76
C ASP A 476 -28.21 -7.25 -5.54
N ALA A 477 -27.74 -7.47 -6.77
CA ALA A 477 -28.28 -8.51 -7.66
C ALA A 477 -28.38 -9.90 -6.98
N SER A 478 -27.30 -10.35 -6.33
CA SER A 478 -27.27 -11.64 -5.62
C SER A 478 -28.26 -11.77 -4.44
N VAL A 479 -28.70 -10.63 -3.87
CA VAL A 479 -29.70 -10.60 -2.79
C VAL A 479 -31.09 -10.63 -3.38
N LEU A 480 -31.32 -9.80 -4.41
CA LEU A 480 -32.59 -9.76 -5.13
C LEU A 480 -32.92 -11.08 -5.83
N GLU A 481 -31.93 -11.78 -6.41
CA GLU A 481 -32.13 -13.12 -7.00
C GLU A 481 -32.71 -14.13 -6.00
N LYS A 482 -32.28 -14.06 -4.73
CA LYS A 482 -32.82 -14.93 -3.66
C LYS A 482 -34.21 -14.53 -3.19
N LEU A 483 -34.64 -13.31 -3.51
CA LEU A 483 -35.94 -12.76 -3.19
C LEU A 483 -36.91 -12.84 -4.38
N ALA A 484 -36.47 -13.34 -5.54
CA ALA A 484 -37.27 -13.37 -6.77
C ALA A 484 -38.59 -14.12 -6.60
N ASP A 485 -38.60 -15.22 -5.84
CA ASP A 485 -39.80 -16.03 -5.59
C ASP A 485 -40.78 -15.42 -4.56
N GLN A 486 -40.38 -14.34 -3.88
CA GLN A 486 -41.19 -13.73 -2.82
C GLN A 486 -42.19 -12.69 -3.37
N HIS A 487 -41.83 -12.01 -4.47
CA HIS A 487 -42.71 -11.01 -5.09
C HIS A 487 -42.29 -10.70 -6.53
N ASP A 488 -43.26 -10.60 -7.44
CA ASP A 488 -43.05 -10.37 -8.89
C ASP A 488 -42.25 -9.09 -9.20
N ILE A 489 -42.31 -8.09 -8.30
CA ILE A 489 -41.56 -6.84 -8.41
C ILE A 489 -40.05 -7.08 -8.48
N VAL A 490 -39.55 -8.14 -7.83
CA VAL A 490 -38.12 -8.43 -7.73
C VAL A 490 -37.59 -8.92 -9.08
N ALA A 491 -38.32 -9.82 -9.75
CA ALA A 491 -37.96 -10.30 -11.08
C ALA A 491 -37.96 -9.14 -12.11
N LYS A 492 -38.98 -8.27 -12.07
CA LYS A 492 -39.06 -7.10 -12.96
C LYS A 492 -37.96 -6.07 -12.67
N LEU A 493 -37.60 -5.87 -11.41
CA LEU A 493 -36.51 -4.99 -11.00
C LEU A 493 -35.13 -5.50 -11.46
N LEU A 494 -34.88 -6.81 -11.38
CA LEU A 494 -33.67 -7.43 -11.90
C LEU A 494 -33.55 -7.20 -13.41
N ALA A 495 -34.63 -7.46 -14.16
CA ALA A 495 -34.68 -7.20 -15.60
C ALA A 495 -34.50 -5.70 -15.92
N PHE A 496 -35.15 -4.81 -15.18
CA PHE A 496 -35.00 -3.36 -15.35
C PHE A 496 -33.55 -2.92 -15.19
N ARG A 497 -32.86 -3.38 -14.13
CA ARG A 497 -31.46 -3.02 -13.87
C ARG A 497 -30.50 -3.59 -14.91
N GLU A 498 -30.77 -4.79 -15.40
CA GLU A 498 -29.98 -5.38 -16.47
C GLU A 498 -30.10 -4.55 -17.76
N LEU A 499 -31.32 -4.24 -18.21
CA LEU A 499 -31.54 -3.42 -19.40
C LEU A 499 -31.04 -1.98 -19.23
N ASP A 500 -31.25 -1.36 -18.08
CA ASP A 500 -30.76 0.00 -17.82
C ASP A 500 -29.24 0.07 -17.79
N LYS A 501 -28.57 -0.94 -17.21
CA LYS A 501 -27.11 -1.08 -17.30
C LYS A 501 -26.66 -1.25 -18.74
N LEU A 502 -27.33 -2.10 -19.52
CA LEU A 502 -27.00 -2.32 -20.93
C LEU A 502 -27.09 -1.02 -21.74
N ARG A 503 -28.18 -0.27 -21.55
CA ARG A 503 -28.41 1.02 -22.19
C ARG A 503 -27.40 2.08 -21.76
N SER A 504 -27.27 2.33 -20.46
CA SER A 504 -26.46 3.44 -19.93
C SER A 504 -24.96 3.19 -20.05
N THR A 505 -24.49 1.99 -19.68
CA THR A 505 -23.07 1.67 -19.57
C THR A 505 -22.46 1.28 -20.91
N TYR A 506 -23.25 0.70 -21.82
CA TYR A 506 -22.73 0.28 -23.12
C TYR A 506 -23.31 1.13 -24.24
N VAL A 507 -24.62 1.19 -24.46
CA VAL A 507 -25.15 1.88 -25.64
C VAL A 507 -24.83 3.39 -25.64
N VAL A 508 -25.30 4.12 -24.61
CA VAL A 508 -25.11 5.58 -24.53
C VAL A 508 -23.63 5.94 -24.39
N ALA A 509 -22.89 5.22 -23.55
CA ALA A 509 -21.48 5.49 -23.32
C ALA A 509 -20.61 5.19 -24.55
N LEU A 510 -20.85 4.08 -25.27
CA LEU A 510 -20.06 3.74 -26.46
C LEU A 510 -20.32 4.73 -27.60
N VAL A 511 -21.56 5.16 -27.80
CA VAL A 511 -21.90 6.19 -28.81
C VAL A 511 -21.22 7.52 -28.47
N ALA A 512 -21.18 7.91 -27.19
CA ALA A 512 -20.53 9.15 -26.77
C ALA A 512 -18.99 9.10 -26.82
N LEU A 513 -18.40 7.90 -26.87
CA LEU A 513 -16.96 7.67 -26.93
C LEU A 513 -16.46 7.33 -28.35
N ALA A 514 -17.37 7.29 -29.34
CA ALA A 514 -16.97 7.14 -30.73
C ALA A 514 -16.38 8.45 -31.23
N ASP A 515 -15.20 8.38 -31.83
CA ASP A 515 -14.55 9.52 -32.48
C ASP A 515 -15.28 9.86 -33.79
N ASP A 516 -14.93 11.01 -34.39
CA ASP A 516 -15.57 11.53 -35.61
C ASP A 516 -15.49 10.55 -36.81
N ASP A 517 -14.51 9.64 -36.81
CA ASP A 517 -14.34 8.59 -37.82
C ASP A 517 -15.15 7.32 -37.52
N GLY A 518 -16.01 7.35 -36.50
CA GLY A 518 -16.89 6.26 -36.10
C GLY A 518 -16.16 5.11 -35.40
N ARG A 519 -14.97 5.35 -34.86
CA ARG A 519 -14.16 4.35 -34.15
C ARG A 519 -14.08 4.64 -32.67
N ILE A 520 -13.95 3.58 -31.87
CA ILE A 520 -13.66 3.68 -30.44
C ILE A 520 -12.18 3.36 -30.23
N ARG A 521 -11.48 4.28 -29.57
CA ARG A 521 -10.07 4.16 -29.18
C ARG A 521 -9.94 4.08 -27.66
N GLY A 522 -10.16 2.89 -27.10
CA GLY A 522 -9.98 2.68 -25.65
C GLY A 522 -8.53 2.40 -25.30
N ARG A 523 -8.16 2.64 -24.04
CA ARG A 523 -6.78 2.49 -23.54
C ARG A 523 -6.58 1.12 -22.90
N PHE A 524 -5.60 0.38 -23.35
CA PHE A 524 -5.15 -0.87 -22.73
C PHE A 524 -4.19 -0.56 -21.57
N ASN A 525 -4.15 -1.39 -20.54
CA ASN A 525 -3.26 -1.19 -19.40
C ASN A 525 -2.62 -2.53 -19.01
N GLN A 526 -1.28 -2.58 -19.10
CA GLN A 526 -0.46 -3.75 -18.76
C GLN A 526 -0.31 -3.93 -17.23
N MET A 527 -0.49 -2.87 -16.46
CA MET A 527 -0.17 -2.79 -15.03
C MET A 527 -1.41 -2.79 -14.13
N GLY A 528 -2.56 -3.22 -14.66
CA GLY A 528 -3.85 -3.12 -13.96
C GLY A 528 -4.18 -4.29 -13.03
N ALA A 529 -3.93 -5.53 -13.46
CA ALA A 529 -4.34 -6.72 -12.72
C ALA A 529 -3.13 -7.50 -12.21
N ALA A 530 -3.10 -7.85 -10.91
CA ALA A 530 -2.05 -8.68 -10.30
C ALA A 530 -1.87 -10.07 -10.96
N THR A 531 -2.79 -10.47 -11.84
CA THR A 531 -2.72 -11.70 -12.64
C THR A 531 -1.91 -11.55 -13.95
N GLY A 532 -1.42 -10.35 -14.27
CA GLY A 532 -0.72 -10.03 -15.52
C GLY A 532 -1.64 -9.90 -16.75
N ARG A 533 -2.96 -9.88 -16.56
CA ARG A 533 -3.91 -9.65 -17.65
C ARG A 533 -4.02 -8.17 -17.98
N LEU A 534 -4.09 -7.86 -19.28
CA LEU A 534 -4.46 -6.53 -19.75
C LEU A 534 -5.82 -6.13 -19.18
N SER A 535 -5.93 -4.89 -18.73
CA SER A 535 -7.22 -4.22 -18.51
C SER A 535 -7.45 -3.18 -19.60
N MET A 536 -8.71 -2.74 -19.75
CA MET A 536 -9.07 -1.70 -20.71
C MET A 536 -9.94 -0.64 -20.04
N GLU A 537 -9.71 0.62 -20.39
CA GLU A 537 -10.40 1.78 -19.85
C GLU A 537 -10.77 2.77 -20.97
N ARG A 538 -11.85 3.54 -20.73
CA ARG A 538 -12.39 4.56 -21.65
C ARG A 538 -12.64 4.06 -23.10
N PRO A 539 -13.50 3.05 -23.34
CA PRO A 539 -14.36 2.31 -22.41
C PRO A 539 -13.77 0.95 -21.99
N ASN A 540 -14.28 0.38 -20.91
CA ASN A 540 -13.95 -1.00 -20.52
C ASN A 540 -14.80 -2.01 -21.32
N LEU A 541 -14.26 -2.47 -22.46
CA LEU A 541 -14.93 -3.46 -23.32
C LEU A 541 -14.94 -4.88 -22.73
N GLN A 542 -14.14 -5.16 -21.71
CA GLN A 542 -14.07 -6.50 -21.09
C GLN A 542 -15.33 -6.86 -20.31
N ASN A 543 -16.10 -5.84 -19.88
CA ASN A 543 -17.32 -6.03 -19.10
C ASN A 543 -18.56 -6.30 -19.96
N ILE A 544 -18.48 -6.17 -21.28
CA ILE A 544 -19.63 -6.37 -22.19
C ILE A 544 -20.11 -7.83 -22.08
N PRO A 545 -21.37 -8.07 -21.66
CA PRO A 545 -21.91 -9.42 -21.50
C PRO A 545 -21.74 -10.26 -22.78
N ALA A 546 -21.29 -11.50 -22.61
CA ALA A 546 -20.95 -12.39 -23.74
C ALA A 546 -22.04 -13.42 -24.08
N ARG A 547 -23.02 -13.62 -23.19
CA ARG A 547 -23.99 -14.73 -23.28
C ARG A 547 -25.45 -14.29 -23.34
N SER A 548 -25.77 -13.05 -22.96
CA SER A 548 -27.13 -12.52 -23.11
C SER A 548 -27.37 -12.10 -24.56
N GLU A 549 -28.63 -12.21 -25.01
CA GLU A 549 -29.03 -11.82 -26.36
C GLU A 549 -28.72 -10.34 -26.61
N GLU A 550 -29.01 -9.47 -25.63
CA GLU A 550 -28.70 -8.05 -25.68
C GLU A 550 -27.19 -7.76 -25.67
N GLY A 551 -26.41 -8.55 -24.92
CA GLY A 551 -24.95 -8.45 -24.93
C GLY A 551 -24.35 -8.84 -26.28
N MET A 552 -24.90 -9.88 -26.92
CA MET A 552 -24.54 -10.27 -28.29
C MET A 552 -24.98 -9.22 -29.32
N ALA A 553 -26.13 -8.57 -29.11
CA ALA A 553 -26.57 -7.46 -29.95
C ALA A 553 -25.62 -6.26 -29.85
N ILE A 554 -25.18 -5.87 -28.66
CA ILE A 554 -24.16 -4.81 -28.49
C ILE A 554 -22.85 -5.21 -29.18
N ARG A 555 -22.43 -6.48 -29.08
CA ARG A 555 -21.21 -6.96 -29.77
C ARG A 555 -21.32 -6.90 -31.29
N ARG A 556 -22.53 -7.05 -31.85
CA ARG A 556 -22.79 -6.93 -33.30
C ARG A 556 -22.56 -5.50 -33.80
N ALA A 557 -22.67 -4.50 -32.93
CA ALA A 557 -22.40 -3.11 -33.31
C ALA A 557 -20.93 -2.84 -33.63
N PHE A 558 -20.01 -3.70 -33.19
CA PHE A 558 -18.60 -3.57 -33.54
C PHE A 558 -18.37 -4.13 -34.95
N VAL A 559 -17.95 -3.26 -35.86
CA VAL A 559 -17.80 -3.55 -37.29
C VAL A 559 -16.35 -3.35 -37.75
N ALA A 560 -16.01 -3.98 -38.87
CA ALA A 560 -14.65 -3.99 -39.43
C ALA A 560 -14.24 -2.63 -40.01
#